data_AF-A0A1H6F4T2-F1
#
_entry.id   AF-A0A1H6F4T2-F1
#
_cell.length_a   1.000
_cell.length_b   1.000
_cell.length_c   1.000
_cell.angle_alpha   90.00
_cell.angle_beta   90.00
_cell.angle_gamma   90.00
#
_symmetry.space_group_name_H-M   'P 1'
#
loop_
_entity.id
_entity.type
_entity.pdbx_description
1 polymer ?
#
loop_
_entity_poly.entity_id
_entity_poly.type
_entity_poly.pdbx_seq_one_letter_code
_entity_poly.pdbx_strand_id
1 'polypeptide(L)' 'MQTKLTLQLDDKLIQQAKIYAKQHELSLSQVVADYFQHLSQETEQSVSAPITRSLIGILKSSDVDDNDYKKHLEDKYL' A
#
# COMPACT_ATOMS: atom_id res chain seq x y z
N MET A 1 -20.04 -16.91 -7.25
CA MET A 1 -19.65 -18.33 -7.38
C MET A 1 -18.60 -18.63 -6.31
N GLN A 2 -18.71 -19.72 -5.55
CA GLN A 2 -17.66 -20.11 -4.59
C GLN A 2 -16.78 -21.18 -5.23
N THR A 3 -15.49 -20.86 -5.43
CA THR A 3 -14.47 -21.77 -5.94
C THR A 3 -13.50 -22.13 -4.82
N LYS A 4 -13.04 -23.38 -4.79
CA LYS A 4 -12.05 -23.83 -3.81
C LYS A 4 -10.65 -23.69 -4.41
N LEU A 5 -9.76 -23.03 -3.67
CA LEU A 5 -8.34 -22.92 -4.00
C LEU A 5 -7.55 -23.80 -3.03
N THR A 6 -6.75 -24.72 -3.56
CA THR A 6 -5.83 -25.55 -2.76
C THR A 6 -4.41 -25.05 -2.97
N LEU A 7 -3.71 -24.71 -1.90
CA LEU A 7 -2.31 -24.24 -1.93
C LEU A 7 -1.41 -25.31 -1.31
N GLN A 8 -0.26 -25.57 -1.95
CA GLN A 8 0.81 -26.36 -1.35
C GLN A 8 1.80 -25.41 -0.67
N LEU A 9 2.01 -25.60 0.62
CA LEU A 9 2.81 -24.74 1.48
C LEU A 9 3.55 -25.62 2.49
N ASP A 10 4.66 -25.13 3.02
CA ASP A 10 5.37 -25.80 4.09
C ASP A 10 4.50 -25.92 5.36
N ASP A 11 4.57 -27.07 6.03
CA ASP A 11 3.80 -27.33 7.25
C ASP A 11 4.04 -26.26 8.33
N LYS A 12 5.28 -25.79 8.47
CA LYS A 12 5.63 -24.73 9.44
C LYS A 12 4.87 -23.44 9.15
N LEU A 13 4.74 -23.08 7.88
CA LEU A 13 4.02 -21.87 7.46
C LEU A 13 2.51 -22.02 7.73
N ILE A 14 1.95 -23.20 7.47
CA ILE A 14 0.53 -23.50 7.77
C ILE A 14 0.26 -23.36 9.27
N GLN A 15 1.16 -23.82 10.14
CA GLN A 15 0.99 -23.69 11.59
C GLN A 15 1.05 -22.22 12.03
N GLN A 16 2.01 -21.44 11.54
CA GLN A 16 2.11 -20.02 11.85
C GLN A 16 0.85 -19.25 11.43
N ALA A 17 0.34 -19.53 10.23
CA ALA A 17 -0.86 -18.89 9.73
C ALA A 17 -2.12 -19.25 10.55
N LYS A 18 -2.23 -20.51 11.03
CA LYS A 18 -3.31 -20.93 11.94
C LYS A 18 -3.22 -20.24 13.30
N ILE A 19 -2.03 -20.06 13.86
CA ILE A 19 -1.82 -19.34 15.12
C ILE A 19 -2.30 -17.90 14.97
N TYR A 20 -1.86 -17.22 13.91
CA TYR A 20 -2.30 -15.86 13.59
C TYR A 20 -3.83 -15.77 13.48
N ALA A 21 -4.43 -16.62 12.65
CA ALA A 21 -5.89 -16.64 12.46
C ALA A 21 -6.64 -16.81 13.80
N LYS A 22 -6.17 -17.72 14.66
CA LYS A 22 -6.76 -17.94 16.00
C LYS A 22 -6.61 -16.74 16.93
N GLN A 23 -5.46 -16.06 16.91
CA GLN A 23 -5.23 -14.85 17.73
C GLN A 23 -6.15 -13.70 17.34
N HIS A 24 -6.54 -13.64 16.06
CA HIS A 24 -7.43 -12.62 15.52
C HIS A 24 -8.90 -13.06 15.44
N GLU A 25 -9.25 -14.25 15.97
CA GLU A 25 -10.61 -14.83 15.90
C GLU A 25 -11.14 -15.00 14.47
N LEU A 26 -10.24 -15.18 13.50
CA LEU A 26 -10.53 -15.34 12.08
C LEU A 26 -10.28 -16.78 11.63
N SER A 27 -10.93 -17.17 10.53
CA SER A 27 -10.56 -18.40 9.83
C SER A 27 -9.35 -18.17 8.92
N LEU A 28 -8.51 -19.18 8.74
CA LEU A 28 -7.38 -19.10 7.82
C LEU A 28 -7.82 -18.75 6.39
N SER A 29 -8.95 -19.30 5.94
CA SER A 29 -9.53 -18.98 4.64
C SER A 29 -9.92 -17.51 4.50
N GLN A 30 -10.40 -16.89 5.57
CA GLN A 30 -10.75 -15.46 5.60
C GLN A 30 -9.50 -14.58 5.55
N VAL A 31 -8.47 -14.91 6.33
CA VAL A 31 -7.17 -14.19 6.29
C VAL A 31 -6.60 -14.17 4.86
N VAL A 32 -6.64 -15.32 4.18
CA VAL A 32 -6.13 -15.43 2.81
C VAL A 32 -7.04 -14.71 1.79
N ALA A 33 -8.37 -14.77 1.99
CA ALA A 33 -9.31 -14.05 1.14
C ALA A 33 -9.10 -12.53 1.22
N ASP A 34 -8.95 -11.99 2.44
CA ASP A 34 -8.69 -10.56 2.68
C ASP A 34 -7.37 -10.14 2.03
N TYR A 35 -6.33 -10.98 2.14
CA TYR A 35 -5.05 -10.73 1.46
C TYR A 35 -5.21 -10.66 -0.07
N PHE A 36 -5.94 -11.60 -0.68
CA PHE A 36 -6.20 -11.57 -2.12
C PHE A 36 -7.04 -10.37 -2.56
N GLN A 37 -7.96 -9.90 -1.70
CA GLN A 37 -8.71 -8.67 -1.96
C GLN A 37 -7.77 -7.46 -2.00
N HIS A 38 -6.87 -7.33 -1.01
CA HIS A 38 -5.87 -6.25 -1.00
C HIS A 38 -4.92 -6.31 -2.19
N LEU A 39 -4.45 -7.51 -2.55
CA LEU A 39 -3.56 -7.69 -3.71
C LEU A 39 -4.24 -7.27 -5.02
N SER A 40 -5.55 -7.48 -5.13
CA SER A 40 -6.32 -7.08 -6.32
C SER A 40 -6.56 -5.57 -6.36
N GLN A 41 -6.59 -4.89 -5.20
CA GLN A 41 -6.75 -3.44 -5.10
C GLN A 41 -5.50 -2.66 -5.50
N GLU A 42 -4.29 -3.20 -5.33
CA GLU A 42 -3.05 -2.55 -5.77
C GLU A 42 -2.94 -2.41 -7.30
N THR A 43 -3.68 -3.21 -8.07
CA THR A 43 -3.74 -3.10 -9.53
C THR A 43 -4.62 -1.96 -10.04
N GLU A 44 -5.46 -1.36 -9.19
CA GLU A 44 -6.02 -0.04 -9.49
C GLU A 44 -4.94 1.01 -9.24
N GLN A 45 -4.04 1.14 -10.20
CA GLN A 45 -3.06 2.21 -10.28
C GLN A 45 -3.70 3.54 -9.89
N SER A 46 -3.31 4.01 -8.70
CA SER A 46 -3.17 5.41 -8.36
C SER A 46 -4.30 6.30 -8.87
N VAL A 47 -5.53 6.11 -8.37
CA VAL A 47 -6.47 7.24 -8.34
C VAL A 47 -5.97 8.19 -7.25
N SER A 48 -4.93 8.93 -7.63
CA SER A 48 -4.63 10.30 -7.21
C SER A 48 -5.13 10.63 -5.81
N ALA A 49 -4.31 10.42 -4.77
CA ALA A 49 -4.59 10.96 -3.46
C ALA A 49 -4.97 12.45 -3.62
N PRO A 50 -6.25 12.83 -3.37
CA PRO A 50 -6.79 14.09 -3.86
C PRO A 50 -6.08 15.30 -3.23
N ILE A 51 -5.58 15.11 -2.01
CA ILE A 51 -4.78 16.08 -1.27
C ILE A 51 -3.41 16.29 -1.92
N THR A 52 -2.69 15.23 -2.29
CA THR A 52 -1.36 15.40 -2.90
C THR A 52 -1.48 15.94 -4.33
N ARG A 53 -2.57 15.63 -5.04
CA ARG A 53 -2.89 16.20 -6.36
C ARG A 53 -3.18 17.70 -6.30
N SER A 54 -3.94 18.18 -5.30
CA SER A 54 -4.19 19.61 -5.12
C SER A 54 -2.92 20.39 -4.77
N LEU A 55 -2.01 19.78 -3.99
CA LEU A 55 -0.70 20.33 -3.67
C LEU A 55 0.27 20.39 -4.87
N ILE A 56 0.17 19.46 -5.82
CA ILE A 56 0.98 19.54 -7.07
C ILE A 56 0.43 20.64 -7.99
N GLY A 57 -0.88 20.85 -8.00
CA GLY A 57 -1.54 21.83 -8.87
C GLY A 57 -1.18 23.28 -8.56
N ILE A 58 -0.93 23.62 -7.29
CA ILE A 58 -0.58 24.98 -6.87
C ILE A 58 0.78 25.44 -7.41
N LEU A 59 1.72 24.51 -7.65
CA LEU A 59 3.07 24.85 -8.13
C LEU A 59 3.14 24.96 -9.66
N LYS A 60 2.11 24.51 -10.40
CA LYS A 60 2.07 24.64 -11.87
C LYS A 60 1.96 26.09 -12.36
N SER A 61 1.48 26.99 -11.51
CA SER A 61 1.30 28.41 -11.83
C SER A 61 2.40 29.29 -11.25
N SER A 62 3.36 28.70 -10.54
CA SER A 62 4.51 29.41 -9.97
C SER A 62 5.76 29.14 -10.80
N ASP A 63 6.54 30.18 -11.04
CA ASP A 63 7.82 30.13 -11.77
C ASP A 63 8.95 29.68 -10.85
N VAL A 64 8.75 28.54 -10.18
CA VAL A 64 9.68 27.98 -9.18
C VAL A 64 10.25 26.70 -9.76
N ASP A 65 11.57 26.63 -9.85
CA ASP A 65 12.29 25.47 -10.37
C ASP A 65 13.00 24.66 -9.26
N ASP A 66 13.64 23.56 -9.65
CA ASP A 66 14.38 22.71 -8.72
C ASP A 66 15.60 23.42 -8.09
N ASN A 67 16.14 24.45 -8.75
CA ASN A 67 17.27 25.24 -8.23
C ASN A 67 16.82 26.18 -7.12
N ASP A 68 15.62 26.75 -7.21
CA ASP A 68 15.03 27.54 -6.12
C ASP A 68 14.89 26.70 -4.85
N TYR A 69 14.48 25.43 -4.99
CA TYR A 69 14.38 24.51 -3.87
C TYR A 69 15.75 24.19 -3.27
N LYS A 70 16.76 23.92 -4.10
CA LYS A 70 18.14 23.65 -3.64
C LYS A 70 18.73 24.85 -2.92
N LYS A 71 18.54 26.06 -3.44
CA LYS A 71 19.00 27.30 -2.82
C LYS A 71 18.33 27.53 -1.46
N HIS A 72 17.03 27.30 -1.35
CA HIS A 72 16.33 27.35 -0.06
C HIS A 72 16.89 26.33 0.95
N LEU A 73 17.25 25.12 0.51
CA LEU A 73 17.88 24.13 1.40
C LEU A 73 19.27 24.56 1.86
N GLU A 74 20.06 25.17 0.98
CA GLU A 74 21.36 25.77 1.35
C GLU A 74 21.14 26.87 2.40
N ASP A 75 20.31 27.87 2.13
CA ASP A 75 20.05 28.98 3.07
C ASP A 75 19.48 28.53 4.43
N LYS A 76 18.74 27.41 4.46
CA LYS A 76 18.08 26.91 5.68
C LYS A 76 19.00 26.07 6.56
N TYR A 77 19.96 25.35 5.97
CA TYR A 77 20.75 24.34 6.68
C TYR A 77 22.27 24.58 6.63
N LEU A 78 22.75 25.52 5.81
CA LEU A 78 24.17 25.81 5.59
C LEU A 78 24.49 27.27 5.94
#